data_AF-A0A8G0ZY32-F1
#
_entry.id   AF-A0A8G0ZY32-F1
#
_cell.length_a   1.000
_cell.length_b   1.000
_cell.length_c   1.000
_cell.angle_alpha   90.00
_cell.angle_beta   90.00
_cell.angle_gamma   90.00
#
_symmetry.space_group_name_H-M   'P 1'
#
loop_
_entity.id
_entity.type
_entity.pdbx_description
1 polymer ?
#
loop_
_entity_poly.entity_id
_entity_poly.type
_entity_poly.pdbx_seq_one_letter_code
_entity_poly.pdbx_strand_id
1 'polypeptide(L)'
;MKISGKKLSTLLIAIILPLAYLTYWFLRMSAVSPGAEIILSGGVIASIGLGIVALKKGEAPRWVAISFIIGAILCALIFLGINLWAGWSETRPGLVSYHVSINGLEGRTGGLITTILVPIPMQDGEMVIPSSRLVDQTFDNWTTTMVKTKDGRMLAFQNRHNNLTDIQGDFYIANDDINSTKRIPEEYLSPVLENITDEEYTTVIYVDEGIRPPGNLTVNLRLSAGGGLYHGMFEQMYRTEIQETVPAGTTGRIVVTAEVGEYRPPGP
;
A
#
# COMPACT_ATOMS: atom_id res chain seq x y z
N MET A 1 -56.29 32.34 -15.08
CA MET A 1 -56.62 31.16 -14.27
C MET A 1 -55.87 31.26 -12.94
N LYS A 2 -56.54 31.69 -11.86
CA LYS A 2 -55.91 31.92 -10.54
C LYS A 2 -55.70 30.56 -9.85
N ILE A 3 -54.47 30.07 -9.84
CA ILE A 3 -54.14 28.85 -9.07
C ILE A 3 -54.25 29.21 -7.59
N SER A 4 -55.28 28.66 -6.94
CA SER A 4 -55.51 28.82 -5.50
C SER A 4 -54.25 28.41 -4.71
N GLY A 5 -53.80 29.25 -3.77
CA GLY A 5 -52.56 29.05 -3.00
C GLY A 5 -52.47 27.69 -2.27
N LYS A 6 -53.61 27.05 -2.00
CA LYS A 6 -53.66 25.67 -1.48
C LYS A 6 -53.15 24.63 -2.49
N LYS A 7 -53.41 24.79 -3.80
CA LYS A 7 -52.93 23.84 -4.81
C LYS A 7 -51.41 23.95 -5.04
N LEU A 8 -50.85 25.15 -4.93
CA LEU A 8 -49.41 25.37 -5.07
C LEU A 8 -48.63 24.77 -3.88
N SER A 9 -49.15 24.88 -2.65
CA SER A 9 -48.50 24.28 -1.47
C SER A 9 -48.51 22.75 -1.50
N THR A 10 -49.61 22.13 -1.95
CA THR A 10 -49.67 20.66 -2.03
C THR A 10 -48.72 20.10 -3.09
N LEU A 11 -48.55 20.82 -4.19
CA LEU A 11 -47.61 20.45 -5.26
C LEU A 11 -46.15 20.59 -4.82
N LEU A 12 -45.84 21.65 -4.05
CA LEU A 12 -44.51 21.84 -3.46
C LEU A 12 -44.19 20.70 -2.47
N ILE A 13 -45.12 20.34 -1.60
CA ILE A 13 -44.95 19.24 -0.63
C ILE A 13 -44.79 17.90 -1.36
N ALA A 14 -45.58 17.65 -2.41
CA ALA A 14 -45.53 16.42 -3.20
C ALA A 14 -44.21 16.24 -3.97
N ILE A 15 -43.45 17.31 -4.22
CA ILE A 15 -42.14 17.25 -4.88
C ILE A 15 -41.01 17.24 -3.85
N ILE A 16 -41.11 18.06 -2.80
CA ILE A 16 -40.06 18.21 -1.79
C ILE A 16 -39.92 16.96 -0.92
N LEU A 17 -41.02 16.30 -0.54
CA LEU A 17 -40.94 15.07 0.26
C LEU A 17 -40.19 13.93 -0.45
N PRO A 18 -40.52 13.56 -1.70
CA PRO A 18 -39.80 12.51 -2.40
C PRO A 18 -38.36 12.93 -2.75
N LEU A 19 -38.11 14.21 -3.02
CA LEU A 19 -36.75 14.70 -3.24
C LEU A 19 -35.91 14.60 -1.96
N ALA A 20 -36.45 15.01 -0.80
CA ALA A 20 -35.79 14.85 0.50
C ALA A 20 -35.57 13.38 0.86
N TYR A 21 -36.54 12.51 0.54
CA TYR A 21 -36.41 11.07 0.72
C TYR A 21 -35.33 10.46 -0.18
N LEU A 22 -35.23 10.89 -1.45
CA LEU A 22 -34.17 10.49 -2.37
C LEU A 22 -32.79 10.97 -1.90
N THR A 23 -32.68 12.22 -1.43
CA THR A 23 -31.43 12.74 -0.85
C THR A 23 -31.03 11.96 0.40
N TYR A 24 -31.99 11.65 1.28
CA TYR A 24 -31.76 10.79 2.45
C TYR A 24 -31.30 9.39 2.05
N TRP A 25 -31.92 8.79 1.03
CA TRP A 25 -31.58 7.45 0.54
C TRP A 25 -30.18 7.42 -0.11
N PHE A 26 -29.82 8.48 -0.83
CA PHE A 26 -28.49 8.65 -1.42
C PHE A 26 -27.39 8.83 -0.36
N LEU A 27 -27.68 9.59 0.70
CA LEU A 27 -26.79 9.76 1.86
C LEU A 27 -26.61 8.46 2.65
N ARG A 28 -27.65 7.63 2.72
CA ARG A 28 -27.60 6.32 3.39
C ARG A 28 -26.74 5.30 2.64
N MET A 29 -26.69 5.38 1.31
CA MET A 29 -25.78 4.54 0.51
C MET A 29 -24.31 4.94 0.67
N SER A 30 -24.00 6.13 1.20
CA SER A 30 -22.61 6.64 1.28
C SER A 30 -21.84 6.20 2.53
N ALA A 31 -22.30 5.18 3.27
CA ALA A 31 -21.60 4.63 4.45
C ALA A 31 -21.22 5.70 5.51
N VAL A 32 -22.08 6.70 5.69
CA VAL A 32 -21.88 7.76 6.68
C VAL A 32 -22.03 7.18 8.10
N SER A 33 -21.24 7.66 9.06
CA SER A 33 -21.31 7.18 10.44
C SER A 33 -22.71 7.41 11.06
N PRO A 34 -23.21 6.51 11.93
CA PRO A 34 -24.55 6.63 12.52
C PRO A 34 -24.81 7.96 13.24
N GLY A 35 -23.76 8.58 13.80
CA GLY A 35 -23.86 9.89 14.46
C GLY A 35 -24.15 11.04 13.48
N ALA A 36 -23.61 10.98 12.27
CA ALA A 36 -23.85 11.99 11.24
C ALA A 36 -25.25 11.86 10.62
N GLU A 37 -25.82 10.65 10.58
CA GLU A 37 -27.22 10.43 10.18
C GLU A 37 -28.21 11.13 11.15
N ILE A 38 -27.95 11.11 12.46
CA ILE A 38 -28.79 11.76 13.47
C ILE A 38 -28.75 13.28 13.33
N ILE A 39 -27.57 13.85 13.07
CA ILE A 39 -27.40 15.31 12.93
C ILE A 39 -28.06 15.80 11.63
N LEU A 40 -27.88 15.09 10.52
CA LEU A 40 -28.48 15.45 9.23
C LEU A 40 -30.01 15.29 9.24
N SER A 41 -30.54 14.20 9.80
CA SER A 41 -31.98 14.01 9.95
C SER A 41 -32.60 15.06 10.88
N GLY A 42 -31.92 15.43 11.98
CA GLY A 42 -32.32 16.52 12.85
C GLY A 42 -32.42 17.88 12.13
N GLY A 43 -31.44 18.20 11.27
CA GLY A 43 -31.43 19.43 10.46
C GLY A 43 -32.56 19.48 9.42
N VAL A 44 -32.86 18.36 8.76
CA VAL A 44 -33.98 18.26 7.82
C VAL A 44 -35.33 18.40 8.54
N ILE A 45 -35.49 17.79 9.72
CA ILE A 45 -36.72 17.90 10.51
C ILE A 45 -36.91 19.33 11.02
N ALA A 46 -35.85 19.97 11.52
CA ALA A 46 -35.90 21.34 12.00
C ALA A 46 -36.24 22.34 10.87
N SER A 47 -35.66 22.17 9.68
CA SER A 47 -35.95 23.02 8.52
C SER A 47 -37.37 22.85 8.00
N ILE A 48 -37.92 21.62 7.99
CA ILE A 48 -39.33 21.37 7.69
C ILE A 48 -40.24 22.04 8.74
N GLY A 49 -39.91 21.90 10.02
CA GLY A 49 -40.66 22.53 11.11
C GLY A 49 -40.71 24.05 11.00
N LEU A 50 -39.56 24.68 10.74
CA LEU A 50 -39.45 26.13 10.52
C LEU A 50 -40.22 26.57 9.26
N GLY A 51 -40.16 25.79 8.17
CA GLY A 51 -40.93 26.06 6.96
C GLY A 51 -42.45 26.04 7.19
N ILE A 52 -42.94 25.08 7.97
CA ILE A 52 -44.36 24.98 8.34
C ILE A 52 -44.79 26.17 9.23
N VAL A 53 -43.95 26.57 10.19
CA VAL A 53 -44.23 27.72 11.08
C VAL A 53 -44.23 29.04 10.30
N ALA A 54 -43.28 29.23 9.37
CA ALA A 54 -43.20 30.43 8.53
C ALA A 54 -44.40 30.54 7.56
N LEU A 55 -44.83 29.41 6.97
CA LEU A 55 -46.04 29.36 6.14
C LEU A 55 -47.32 29.67 6.95
N LYS A 56 -47.41 29.22 8.20
CA LYS A 56 -48.53 29.57 9.10
C LYS A 56 -48.56 31.05 9.48
N LYS A 57 -47.40 31.72 9.52
CA LYS A 57 -47.30 33.15 9.84
C LYS A 57 -47.48 34.07 8.62
N GLY A 58 -47.68 33.52 7.42
CA GLY A 58 -47.92 34.31 6.21
C GLY A 58 -46.68 35.06 5.71
N GLU A 59 -45.48 34.60 6.08
CA GLU A 59 -44.24 35.23 5.64
C GLU A 59 -44.02 35.05 4.13
N ALA A 60 -43.41 36.06 3.49
CA ALA A 60 -43.24 36.08 2.04
C ALA A 60 -42.45 34.85 1.56
N PRO A 61 -42.89 34.18 0.48
CA PRO A 61 -42.31 32.91 0.01
C PRO A 61 -40.80 33.00 -0.29
N ARG A 62 -40.27 34.20 -0.53
CA ARG A 62 -38.83 34.49 -0.67
C ARG A 62 -38.02 34.13 0.57
N TRP A 63 -38.52 34.38 1.78
CA TRP A 63 -37.78 34.15 3.02
C TRP A 63 -37.72 32.66 3.37
N VAL A 64 -38.79 31.93 3.07
CA VAL A 64 -38.82 30.46 3.20
C VAL A 64 -37.84 29.82 2.22
N ALA A 65 -37.78 30.30 0.97
CA ALA A 65 -36.82 29.82 -0.02
C ALA A 65 -35.37 30.09 0.39
N ILE A 66 -35.06 31.27 0.93
CA ILE A 66 -33.72 31.63 1.43
C ILE A 66 -33.31 30.69 2.57
N SER A 67 -34.17 30.47 3.56
CA SER A 67 -33.86 29.56 4.68
C SER A 67 -33.61 28.12 4.23
N PHE A 68 -34.35 27.64 3.23
CA PHE A 68 -34.14 26.32 2.65
C PHE A 68 -32.79 26.22 1.92
N ILE A 69 -32.44 27.23 1.12
CA ILE A 69 -31.14 27.29 0.42
C ILE A 69 -29.99 27.31 1.42
N ILE A 70 -30.08 28.13 2.47
CA ILE A 70 -29.07 28.19 3.53
C ILE A 70 -28.94 26.83 4.22
N GLY A 71 -30.06 26.17 4.56
CA GLY A 71 -30.06 24.84 5.16
C GLY A 71 -29.42 23.78 4.25
N ALA A 72 -29.73 23.81 2.95
CA ALA A 72 -29.14 22.89 1.98
C ALA A 72 -27.62 23.10 1.83
N ILE A 73 -27.16 24.35 1.77
CA ILE A 73 -25.73 24.69 1.73
C ILE A 73 -25.03 24.20 3.00
N LEU A 74 -25.62 24.42 4.17
CA LEU A 74 -25.02 24.03 5.44
C LEU A 74 -24.92 22.51 5.59
N CYS A 75 -25.95 21.77 5.15
CA CYS A 75 -25.91 20.31 5.06
C CYS A 75 -24.81 19.82 4.10
N ALA A 76 -24.68 20.45 2.93
CA ALA A 76 -23.62 20.10 1.98
C ALA A 76 -22.22 20.35 2.56
N LEU A 77 -22.01 21.48 3.26
CA LEU A 77 -20.74 21.80 3.92
C LEU A 77 -20.40 20.82 5.05
N ILE A 78 -21.38 20.43 5.87
CA ILE A 78 -21.19 19.43 6.93
C ILE A 78 -20.84 18.07 6.31
N PHE A 79 -21.57 17.64 5.28
CA PHE A 79 -21.28 16.38 4.59
C PHE A 79 -19.88 16.40 3.98
N LEU A 80 -19.50 17.48 3.31
CA LEU A 80 -18.16 17.63 2.72
C LEU A 80 -17.08 17.63 3.80
N GLY A 81 -17.31 18.30 4.93
CA GLY A 81 -16.40 18.30 6.08
C GLY A 81 -16.21 16.92 6.73
N ILE A 82 -17.30 16.15 6.89
CA ILE A 82 -17.24 14.79 7.45
C ILE A 82 -16.50 13.85 6.51
N ASN A 83 -16.75 13.93 5.20
CA ASN A 83 -16.05 13.08 4.22
C ASN A 83 -14.56 13.44 4.12
N LEU A 84 -14.22 14.73 4.13
CA LEU A 84 -12.83 15.17 4.20
C LEU A 84 -12.14 14.65 5.47
N TRP A 85 -12.82 14.69 6.62
CA TRP A 85 -12.26 14.20 7.87
C TRP A 85 -12.13 12.66 7.89
N ALA A 86 -13.13 11.94 7.39
CA ALA A 86 -13.09 10.48 7.30
C ALA A 86 -11.96 10.00 6.38
N GLY A 87 -11.81 10.60 5.20
CA GLY A 87 -10.69 10.33 4.29
C GLY A 87 -9.35 10.67 4.94
N TRP A 88 -9.27 11.80 5.65
CA TRP A 88 -8.06 12.18 6.40
C TRP A 88 -7.70 11.18 7.50
N SER A 89 -8.67 10.49 8.11
CA SER A 89 -8.41 9.51 9.16
C SER A 89 -8.02 8.11 8.65
N GLU A 90 -8.16 7.84 7.35
CA GLU A 90 -7.82 6.53 6.80
C GLU A 90 -6.30 6.44 6.59
N THR A 91 -5.66 5.62 7.42
CA THR A 91 -4.27 5.19 7.24
C THR A 91 -4.23 3.67 7.12
N ARG A 92 -3.65 3.15 6.04
CA ARG A 92 -3.35 1.73 5.85
C ARG A 92 -1.84 1.55 5.70
N PRO A 93 -1.25 0.56 6.40
CA PRO A 93 0.18 0.33 6.33
C PRO A 93 0.62 -0.02 4.91
N GLY A 94 1.83 0.42 4.56
CA GLY A 94 2.51 -0.07 3.37
C GLY A 94 2.97 -1.51 3.56
N LEU A 95 3.34 -2.17 2.46
CA LEU A 95 3.90 -3.52 2.47
C LEU A 95 5.35 -3.45 2.04
N VAL A 96 6.24 -4.02 2.85
CA VAL A 96 7.61 -4.32 2.42
C VAL A 96 7.72 -5.81 2.19
N SER A 97 8.13 -6.19 0.98
CA SER A 97 8.32 -7.57 0.55
C SER A 97 9.70 -7.75 -0.07
N TYR A 98 10.39 -8.83 0.32
CA TYR A 98 11.65 -9.24 -0.28
C TYR A 98 11.51 -10.65 -0.85
N HIS A 99 11.66 -10.78 -2.15
CA HIS A 99 11.61 -12.03 -2.89
C HIS A 99 13.00 -12.43 -3.34
N VAL A 100 13.35 -13.70 -3.14
CA VAL A 100 14.60 -14.32 -3.54
C VAL A 100 14.27 -15.56 -4.36
N SER A 101 14.61 -15.56 -5.65
CA SER A 101 14.53 -16.72 -6.52
C SER A 101 15.89 -17.05 -7.10
N ILE A 102 16.35 -18.28 -6.89
CA ILE A 102 17.59 -18.79 -7.49
C ILE A 102 17.27 -20.12 -8.15
N ASN A 103 17.29 -20.10 -9.48
CA ASN A 103 16.87 -21.23 -10.31
C ASN A 103 18.05 -21.93 -10.97
N GLY A 104 17.81 -23.19 -11.32
CA GLY A 104 18.79 -24.05 -11.95
C GLY A 104 19.65 -24.82 -10.95
N LEU A 105 19.34 -24.82 -9.66
CA LEU A 105 20.01 -25.64 -8.64
C LEU A 105 19.48 -27.08 -8.61
N GLU A 106 18.25 -27.31 -9.06
CA GLU A 106 17.59 -28.62 -9.02
C GLU A 106 18.40 -29.73 -9.71
N GLY A 107 18.45 -30.90 -9.07
CA GLY A 107 19.15 -32.08 -9.58
C GLY A 107 20.68 -32.01 -9.48
N ARG A 108 21.22 -30.99 -8.78
CA ARG A 108 22.66 -30.83 -8.56
C ARG A 108 23.08 -31.35 -7.20
N THR A 109 24.32 -31.80 -7.12
CA THR A 109 24.93 -32.23 -5.86
C THR A 109 25.75 -31.12 -5.24
N GLY A 110 25.46 -30.77 -3.99
CA GLY A 110 26.23 -29.81 -3.20
C GLY A 110 27.42 -30.43 -2.48
N GLY A 111 28.18 -29.58 -1.79
CA GLY A 111 29.16 -30.00 -0.78
C GLY A 111 28.51 -30.37 0.56
N LEU A 112 29.32 -30.63 1.59
CA LEU A 112 28.83 -30.94 2.95
C LEU A 112 27.88 -29.87 3.51
N ILE A 113 28.19 -28.61 3.24
CA ILE A 113 27.33 -27.45 3.49
C ILE A 113 27.50 -26.54 2.29
N THR A 114 26.42 -26.39 1.53
CA THR A 114 26.38 -25.52 0.36
C THR A 114 25.79 -24.18 0.75
N THR A 115 26.43 -23.07 0.36
CA THR A 115 25.98 -21.72 0.77
C THR A 115 25.83 -20.78 -0.43
N ILE A 116 24.71 -20.06 -0.50
CA ILE A 116 24.55 -18.92 -1.41
C ILE A 116 24.26 -17.68 -0.58
N LEU A 117 25.01 -16.60 -0.78
CA LEU A 117 24.80 -15.33 -0.08
C LEU A 117 24.13 -14.32 -1.02
N VAL A 118 23.07 -13.71 -0.53
CA VAL A 118 22.35 -12.62 -1.21
C VAL A 118 22.37 -11.37 -0.34
N PRO A 119 22.27 -10.17 -0.93
CA PRO A 119 22.17 -8.94 -0.17
C PRO A 119 20.91 -8.91 0.71
N ILE A 120 20.94 -8.07 1.73
CA ILE A 120 19.82 -7.87 2.68
C ILE A 120 19.07 -6.58 2.37
N PRO A 121 17.75 -6.55 2.55
CA PRO A 121 16.97 -5.34 2.38
C PRO A 121 17.22 -4.39 3.57
N MET A 122 17.66 -3.19 3.27
CA MET A 122 18.00 -2.13 4.23
C MET A 122 17.20 -0.88 3.93
N GLN A 123 16.96 -0.06 4.95
CA GLN A 123 16.38 1.27 4.87
C GLN A 123 17.12 2.17 5.86
N ASP A 124 17.61 3.33 5.42
CA ASP A 124 18.30 4.31 6.29
C ASP A 124 19.46 3.68 7.13
N GLY A 125 20.13 2.64 6.63
CA GLY A 125 21.20 1.94 7.34
C GLY A 125 20.75 0.88 8.36
N GLU A 126 19.45 0.66 8.52
CA GLU A 126 18.86 -0.41 9.34
C GLU A 126 18.19 -1.49 8.46
N MET A 127 17.98 -2.69 9.01
CA MET A 127 17.30 -3.76 8.26
C MET A 127 15.80 -3.48 8.24
N VAL A 128 15.22 -3.32 7.05
CA VAL A 128 13.78 -3.06 6.89
C VAL A 128 12.95 -4.29 7.28
N ILE A 129 13.47 -5.50 7.02
CA ILE A 129 12.91 -6.75 7.54
C ILE A 129 13.77 -7.20 8.71
N PRO A 130 13.21 -7.35 9.93
CA PRO A 130 14.00 -7.71 11.10
C PRO A 130 14.61 -9.11 10.95
N SER A 131 15.78 -9.32 11.55
CA SER A 131 16.50 -10.60 11.48
C SER A 131 15.67 -11.78 11.97
N SER A 132 14.74 -11.57 12.90
CA SER A 132 13.81 -12.61 13.39
C SER A 132 12.89 -13.16 12.30
N ARG A 133 12.69 -12.44 11.20
CA ARG A 133 11.93 -12.90 10.02
C ARG A 133 12.82 -13.35 8.86
N LEU A 134 14.11 -13.01 8.88
CA LEU A 134 15.06 -13.39 7.83
C LEU A 134 15.87 -14.64 8.19
N VAL A 135 16.11 -14.90 9.47
CA VAL A 135 16.97 -15.98 9.96
C VAL A 135 16.12 -17.18 10.38
N ASP A 136 16.70 -18.38 10.26
CA ASP A 136 16.09 -19.66 10.61
C ASP A 136 14.79 -19.96 9.84
N GLN A 137 14.57 -19.26 8.73
CA GLN A 137 13.52 -19.60 7.76
C GLN A 137 14.00 -20.73 6.87
N THR A 138 13.13 -21.69 6.62
CA THR A 138 13.41 -22.86 5.80
C THR A 138 12.60 -22.79 4.51
N PHE A 139 13.28 -22.94 3.38
CA PHE A 139 12.71 -23.01 2.04
C PHE A 139 13.23 -24.30 1.39
N ASP A 140 12.39 -25.32 1.35
CA ASP A 140 12.77 -26.70 1.01
C ASP A 140 13.97 -27.19 1.86
N ASN A 141 15.13 -27.40 1.22
CA ASN A 141 16.35 -27.88 1.87
C ASN A 141 17.31 -26.75 2.30
N TRP A 142 16.91 -25.48 2.12
CA TRP A 142 17.70 -24.31 2.44
C TRP A 142 17.24 -23.68 3.75
N THR A 143 18.18 -23.41 4.65
CA THR A 143 17.96 -22.66 5.88
C THR A 143 18.70 -21.33 5.81
N THR A 144 18.02 -20.27 6.19
CA THR A 144 18.56 -18.91 6.14
C THR A 144 19.34 -18.55 7.40
N THR A 145 20.46 -17.86 7.25
CA THR A 145 21.24 -17.32 8.38
C THR A 145 21.96 -16.04 8.00
N MET A 146 22.31 -15.21 8.99
CA MET A 146 23.04 -13.97 8.75
C MET A 146 24.55 -14.21 8.80
N VAL A 147 25.25 -13.79 7.75
CA VAL A 147 26.70 -13.94 7.63
C VAL A 147 27.35 -12.59 7.38
N LYS A 148 28.48 -12.34 8.04
CA LYS A 148 29.34 -11.18 7.77
C LYS A 148 30.42 -11.56 6.76
N THR A 149 30.43 -10.89 5.62
CA THR A 149 31.45 -11.03 4.58
C THR A 149 32.41 -9.83 4.61
N LYS A 150 33.40 -9.82 3.71
CA LYS A 150 34.26 -8.66 3.47
C LYS A 150 33.51 -7.45 2.91
N ASP A 151 32.42 -7.68 2.17
CA ASP A 151 31.65 -6.60 1.54
C ASP A 151 30.53 -6.09 2.46
N GLY A 152 30.07 -6.91 3.42
CA GLY A 152 29.05 -6.49 4.38
C GLY A 152 28.31 -7.66 5.00
N ARG A 153 27.22 -7.35 5.72
CA ARG A 153 26.30 -8.38 6.20
C ARG A 153 25.41 -8.83 5.05
N MET A 154 25.20 -10.13 4.94
CA MET A 154 24.43 -10.76 3.86
C MET A 154 23.57 -11.89 4.42
N LEU A 155 22.51 -12.23 3.69
CA LEU A 155 21.64 -13.36 4.00
C LEU A 155 22.18 -14.61 3.30
N ALA A 156 22.51 -15.62 4.08
CA ALA A 156 23.00 -16.90 3.59
C ALA A 156 21.86 -17.91 3.50
N PHE A 157 21.68 -18.52 2.34
CA PHE A 157 20.91 -19.73 2.16
C PHE A 157 21.87 -20.91 2.28
N GLN A 158 21.70 -21.73 3.32
CA GLN A 158 22.54 -22.89 3.59
C GLN A 158 21.78 -24.19 3.35
N ASN A 159 22.32 -25.08 2.54
CA ASN A 159 21.81 -26.43 2.34
C ASN A 159 22.82 -27.44 2.88
N ARG A 160 22.38 -28.28 3.83
CA ARG A 160 23.19 -29.34 4.45
C ARG A 160 22.96 -30.71 3.83
N HIS A 161 22.10 -30.78 2.83
CA HIS A 161 21.79 -31.98 2.08
C HIS A 161 22.62 -32.01 0.80
N ASN A 162 22.94 -33.23 0.36
CA ASN A 162 23.69 -33.41 -0.87
C ASN A 162 22.87 -33.02 -2.11
N ASN A 163 21.53 -33.06 -2.06
CA ASN A 163 20.69 -32.69 -3.21
C ASN A 163 20.24 -31.23 -3.09
N LEU A 164 20.60 -30.44 -4.10
CA LEU A 164 20.19 -29.04 -4.20
C LEU A 164 18.80 -28.93 -4.83
N THR A 165 18.01 -28.02 -4.27
CA THR A 165 16.73 -27.57 -4.82
C THR A 165 16.88 -26.12 -5.25
N ASP A 166 16.01 -25.67 -6.15
CA ASP A 166 15.87 -24.23 -6.41
C ASP A 166 15.46 -23.50 -5.13
N ILE A 167 15.84 -22.23 -5.03
CA ILE A 167 15.50 -21.39 -3.88
C ILE A 167 14.34 -20.50 -4.28
N GLN A 168 13.28 -20.53 -3.49
CA GLN A 168 12.18 -19.58 -3.57
C GLN A 168 11.83 -19.10 -2.16
N GLY A 169 12.29 -17.89 -1.83
CA GLY A 169 12.11 -17.27 -0.53
C GLY A 169 11.29 -15.98 -0.64
N ASP A 170 10.21 -15.91 0.14
CA ASP A 170 9.36 -14.73 0.25
C ASP A 170 9.32 -14.24 1.69
N PHE A 171 9.73 -13.00 1.90
CA PHE A 171 9.69 -12.34 3.20
C PHE A 171 8.78 -11.12 3.12
N TYR A 172 7.94 -10.92 4.13
CA TYR A 172 7.03 -9.79 4.18
C TYR A 172 6.90 -9.19 5.58
N ILE A 173 6.70 -7.88 5.61
CA ILE A 173 6.32 -7.13 6.79
C ILE A 173 5.34 -6.03 6.42
N ALA A 174 4.25 -5.94 7.18
CA ALA A 174 3.39 -4.76 7.16
C ALA A 174 4.15 -3.64 7.86
N ASN A 175 4.28 -2.50 7.19
CA ASN A 175 4.94 -1.34 7.74
C ASN A 175 3.88 -0.36 8.27
N ASP A 176 3.61 -0.47 9.57
CA ASP A 176 2.66 0.37 10.30
C ASP A 176 3.24 1.75 10.66
N ASP A 177 4.57 1.90 10.55
CA ASP A 177 5.32 3.08 11.01
C ASP A 177 5.59 4.11 9.88
N ILE A 178 4.95 3.98 8.72
CA ILE A 178 5.05 4.98 7.64
C ILE A 178 4.32 6.25 8.06
N ASN A 179 5.02 7.11 8.79
CA ASN A 179 4.56 8.42 9.20
C ASN A 179 4.89 9.41 8.07
N SER A 180 3.92 9.69 7.20
CA SER A 180 4.12 10.35 5.90
C SER A 180 4.45 11.84 5.99
N THR A 181 5.66 12.13 6.43
CA THR A 181 6.36 13.41 6.18
C THR A 181 7.73 13.22 5.53
N LYS A 182 8.26 11.99 5.50
CA LYS A 182 9.49 11.65 4.78
C LYS A 182 9.11 11.08 3.42
N ARG A 183 9.40 11.82 2.36
CA ARG A 183 9.26 11.34 0.98
C ARG A 183 10.40 10.38 0.70
N ILE A 184 10.30 9.11 1.10
CA ILE A 184 11.23 8.12 0.58
C ILE A 184 10.57 6.74 0.52
N PRO A 185 11.17 5.85 -0.28
CA PRO A 185 12.13 5.06 0.45
C PRO A 185 13.51 4.90 -0.21
N GLU A 186 14.54 5.08 0.64
CA GLU A 186 15.92 4.71 0.41
C GLU A 186 16.03 3.23 0.80
N GLU A 187 15.11 2.37 0.34
CA GLU A 187 15.37 0.95 0.48
C GLU A 187 16.34 0.48 -0.61
N TYR A 188 17.31 -0.28 -0.17
CA TYR A 188 18.33 -0.83 -1.04
C TYR A 188 18.73 -2.21 -0.55
N LEU A 189 19.40 -2.94 -1.42
CA LEU A 189 19.99 -4.23 -1.16
C LEU A 189 21.45 -4.02 -0.76
N SER A 190 21.74 -4.29 0.51
CA SER A 190 23.08 -4.15 1.09
C SER A 190 23.85 -5.47 1.01
N PRO A 191 25.14 -5.46 0.67
CA PRO A 191 26.00 -4.27 0.59
C PRO A 191 25.96 -3.57 -0.77
N VAL A 192 26.05 -2.24 -0.76
CA VAL A 192 26.25 -1.42 -1.96
C VAL A 192 27.74 -1.25 -2.19
N LEU A 193 28.22 -1.60 -3.40
CA LEU A 193 29.62 -1.49 -3.77
C LEU A 193 29.93 -0.15 -4.43
N GLU A 194 29.10 0.24 -5.40
CA GLU A 194 29.24 1.46 -6.18
C GLU A 194 27.86 1.92 -6.65
N ASN A 195 27.57 3.23 -6.53
CA ASN A 195 26.39 3.84 -7.12
C ASN A 195 26.72 4.24 -8.56
N ILE A 196 25.95 3.74 -9.52
CA ILE A 196 26.10 4.08 -10.94
C ILE A 196 25.26 5.33 -11.24
N THR A 197 23.99 5.29 -10.83
CA THR A 197 23.04 6.41 -10.90
C THR A 197 22.16 6.44 -9.65
N ASP A 198 21.22 7.38 -9.57
CA ASP A 198 20.21 7.40 -8.50
C ASP A 198 19.23 6.21 -8.58
N GLU A 199 19.15 5.55 -9.74
CA GLU A 199 18.24 4.43 -10.02
C GLU A 199 19.00 3.11 -10.22
N GLU A 200 20.33 3.11 -10.13
CA GLU A 200 21.15 1.94 -10.44
C GLU A 200 22.40 1.90 -9.57
N TYR A 201 22.67 0.75 -8.94
CA TYR A 201 23.87 0.53 -8.16
C TYR A 201 24.34 -0.92 -8.28
N THR A 202 25.59 -1.15 -7.93
CA THR A 202 26.15 -2.50 -7.89
C THR A 202 26.14 -3.06 -6.48
N THR A 203 25.80 -4.34 -6.38
CA THR A 203 25.88 -5.15 -5.16
C THR A 203 26.59 -6.46 -5.48
N VAL A 204 26.54 -7.41 -4.56
CA VAL A 204 27.27 -8.66 -4.65
C VAL A 204 26.40 -9.82 -4.22
N ILE A 205 26.56 -10.93 -4.92
CA ILE A 205 26.11 -12.26 -4.49
C ILE A 205 27.32 -13.18 -4.37
N TYR A 206 27.20 -14.20 -3.53
CA TYR A 206 28.23 -15.23 -3.41
C TYR A 206 27.66 -16.60 -3.69
N VAL A 207 28.29 -17.33 -4.60
CA VAL A 207 27.93 -18.72 -4.91
C VAL A 207 29.06 -19.62 -4.43
N ASP A 208 28.76 -20.59 -3.57
CA ASP A 208 29.78 -21.52 -3.07
C ASP A 208 30.48 -22.29 -4.22
N GLU A 209 31.79 -22.48 -4.07
CA GLU A 209 32.63 -23.24 -5.01
C GLU A 209 32.22 -24.70 -5.15
N GLY A 210 31.54 -25.24 -4.12
CA GLY A 210 30.93 -26.57 -4.14
C GLY A 210 29.79 -26.69 -5.14
N ILE A 211 29.14 -25.59 -5.50
CA ILE A 211 28.13 -25.52 -6.56
C ILE A 211 28.88 -25.27 -7.86
N ARG A 212 29.61 -26.28 -8.39
CA ARG A 212 30.15 -26.19 -9.75
C ARG A 212 29.01 -26.43 -10.73
N PRO A 213 28.34 -25.37 -11.22
CA PRO A 213 27.10 -25.55 -11.93
C PRO A 213 27.44 -25.96 -13.37
N PRO A 214 26.96 -27.12 -13.88
CA PRO A 214 27.20 -27.53 -15.26
C PRO A 214 26.41 -26.68 -16.27
N GLY A 215 25.44 -25.88 -15.81
CA GLY A 215 24.64 -24.94 -16.59
C GLY A 215 24.47 -23.61 -15.84
N ASN A 216 23.77 -22.66 -16.45
CA ASN A 216 23.60 -21.33 -15.87
C ASN A 216 22.75 -21.39 -14.58
N LEU A 217 22.97 -20.41 -13.69
CA LEU A 217 22.12 -20.10 -12.55
C LEU A 217 21.42 -18.78 -12.81
N THR A 218 20.12 -18.69 -12.55
CA THR A 218 19.37 -17.44 -12.67
C THR A 218 19.05 -16.94 -11.27
N VAL A 219 19.48 -15.73 -10.95
CA VAL A 219 19.24 -15.07 -9.65
C VAL A 219 18.30 -13.90 -9.89
N ASN A 220 17.13 -13.95 -9.26
CA ASN A 220 16.15 -12.87 -9.28
C ASN A 220 15.86 -12.44 -7.84
N LEU A 221 16.28 -11.22 -7.49
CA LEU A 221 15.98 -10.61 -6.20
C LEU A 221 15.05 -9.43 -6.43
N ARG A 222 13.98 -9.33 -5.65
CA ARG A 222 13.03 -8.22 -5.74
C ARG A 222 12.69 -7.71 -4.35
N LEU A 223 13.05 -6.48 -4.07
CA LEU A 223 12.57 -5.73 -2.91
C LEU A 223 11.49 -4.78 -3.39
N SER A 224 10.30 -4.87 -2.80
CA SER A 224 9.22 -3.91 -3.02
C SER A 224 8.80 -3.30 -1.71
N ALA A 225 8.52 -2.00 -1.71
CA ALA A 225 8.14 -1.27 -0.52
C ALA A 225 7.17 -0.13 -0.86
N GLY A 226 6.34 0.25 0.12
CA GLY A 226 5.32 1.28 -0.02
C GLY A 226 3.94 0.69 -0.30
N GLY A 227 3.11 1.41 -1.08
CA GLY A 227 1.76 0.96 -1.46
C GLY A 227 0.72 1.03 -0.33
N GLY A 228 0.97 1.84 0.70
CA GLY A 228 0.02 2.16 1.76
C GLY A 228 -1.00 3.23 1.34
N LEU A 229 -1.87 3.60 2.28
CA LEU A 229 -2.81 4.70 2.11
C LEU A 229 -2.63 5.63 3.31
N TYR A 230 -2.32 6.90 3.07
CA TYR A 230 -2.13 7.88 4.12
C TYR A 230 -3.09 9.04 3.93
N HIS A 231 -3.96 9.28 4.91
CA HIS A 231 -4.99 10.32 4.85
C HIS A 231 -5.81 10.26 3.55
N GLY A 232 -6.19 9.06 3.10
CA GLY A 232 -6.97 8.89 1.88
C GLY A 232 -6.16 8.93 0.58
N MET A 233 -4.84 9.16 0.64
CA MET A 233 -3.95 9.23 -0.52
C MET A 233 -3.12 7.96 -0.65
N PHE A 234 -3.11 7.37 -1.85
CA PHE A 234 -2.22 6.24 -2.14
C PHE A 234 -0.76 6.67 -2.11
N GLU A 235 0.05 5.90 -1.40
CA GLU A 235 1.49 6.09 -1.41
C GLU A 235 2.12 5.44 -2.65
N GLN A 236 3.25 6.00 -3.07
CA GLN A 236 4.06 5.42 -4.12
C GLN A 236 4.60 4.06 -3.65
N MET A 237 4.78 3.14 -4.60
CA MET A 237 5.44 1.87 -4.36
C MET A 237 6.74 1.89 -5.15
N TYR A 238 7.82 1.47 -4.52
CA TYR A 238 9.14 1.40 -5.14
C TYR A 238 9.57 -0.05 -5.23
N ARG A 239 10.39 -0.32 -6.23
CA ARG A 239 10.91 -1.65 -6.47
C ARG A 239 12.39 -1.59 -6.81
N THR A 240 13.17 -2.37 -6.09
CA THR A 240 14.54 -2.73 -6.46
C THR A 240 14.55 -4.14 -7.02
N GLU A 241 15.10 -4.33 -8.22
CA GLU A 241 15.26 -5.65 -8.85
C GLU A 241 16.73 -5.94 -9.18
N ILE A 242 17.13 -7.20 -9.00
CA ILE A 242 18.37 -7.77 -9.51
C ILE A 242 17.98 -8.96 -10.36
N GLN A 243 18.42 -8.97 -11.62
CA GLN A 243 18.22 -10.09 -12.53
C GLN A 243 19.57 -10.48 -13.14
N GLU A 244 20.19 -11.50 -12.57
CA GLU A 244 21.53 -11.95 -12.99
C GLU A 244 21.48 -13.38 -13.53
N THR A 245 22.20 -13.63 -14.63
CA THR A 245 22.43 -14.98 -15.15
C THR A 245 23.90 -15.36 -14.99
N VAL A 246 24.19 -16.15 -13.98
CA VAL A 246 25.55 -16.61 -13.67
C VAL A 246 25.93 -17.78 -14.59
N PRO A 247 26.99 -17.64 -15.40
CA PRO A 247 27.40 -18.70 -16.32
C PRO A 247 27.88 -19.97 -15.61
N ALA A 248 27.77 -21.11 -16.30
CA ALA A 248 28.33 -22.38 -15.85
C ALA A 248 29.81 -22.26 -15.45
N GLY A 249 30.18 -22.90 -14.34
CA GLY A 249 31.52 -22.86 -13.76
C GLY A 249 31.89 -21.58 -13.00
N THR A 250 31.02 -20.56 -12.96
CA THR A 250 31.27 -19.33 -12.19
C THR A 250 30.88 -19.54 -10.73
N THR A 251 31.82 -19.29 -9.82
CA THR A 251 31.63 -19.42 -8.38
C THR A 251 32.32 -18.26 -7.64
N GLY A 252 32.09 -18.16 -6.34
CA GLY A 252 32.66 -17.12 -5.49
C GLY A 252 31.88 -15.82 -5.57
N ARG A 253 32.62 -14.70 -5.55
CA ARG A 253 32.08 -13.34 -5.48
C ARG A 253 31.64 -12.87 -6.87
N ILE A 254 30.36 -12.58 -7.04
CA ILE A 254 29.78 -12.11 -8.31
C ILE A 254 29.17 -10.73 -8.07
N VAL A 255 29.66 -9.73 -8.81
CA VAL A 255 29.12 -8.36 -8.77
C VAL A 255 27.93 -8.31 -9.70
N VAL A 256 26.83 -7.75 -9.21
CA VAL A 256 25.55 -7.68 -9.94
C VAL A 256 24.99 -6.27 -9.86
N THR A 257 24.25 -5.88 -10.88
CA THR A 257 23.55 -4.59 -10.93
C THR A 257 22.16 -4.73 -10.31
N ALA A 258 21.77 -3.75 -9.50
CA ALA A 258 20.43 -3.56 -8.97
C ALA A 258 19.81 -2.31 -9.59
N GLU A 259 18.59 -2.46 -10.11
CA GLU A 259 17.80 -1.38 -10.70
C GLU A 259 16.68 -0.98 -9.74
N VAL A 260 16.46 0.32 -9.58
CA VAL A 260 15.45 0.91 -8.71
C VAL A 260 14.45 1.69 -9.56
N GLY A 261 13.15 1.46 -9.34
CA GLY A 261 12.11 2.17 -10.07
C GLY A 261 10.83 2.38 -9.26
N GLU A 262 10.08 3.44 -9.61
CA GLU A 262 8.70 3.61 -9.16
C GLU A 262 7.83 2.53 -9.81
N TYR A 263 7.18 1.71 -9.01
CA TYR A 263 6.25 0.69 -9.45
C TYR A 263 4.82 1.16 -9.18
N ARG A 264 3.98 1.17 -10.22
CA ARG A 264 2.54 1.29 -10.05
C ARG A 264 1.91 -0.07 -10.27
N PRO A 265 1.25 -0.68 -9.27
CA PRO A 265 0.48 -1.86 -9.53
C PRO A 265 -0.55 -1.56 -10.64
N PRO A 266 -0.79 -2.50 -11.57
CA PRO A 266 -1.85 -2.32 -12.56
C PRO A 266 -3.15 -2.04 -11.81
N GLY A 267 -3.78 -0.91 -12.12
CA GLY A 267 -5.06 -0.55 -11.50
C GLY A 267 -6.12 -1.64 -11.78
N PRO A 268 -7.15 -1.74 -10.92
CA PRO A 268 -8.31 -2.59 -11.20
C PRO A 268 -9.03 -2.18 -12.49
#